data_AF-A0A0D0T9F4-F1
#
_entry.id   AF-A0A0D0T9F4-F1
#
_cell.length_a   1.000
_cell.length_b   1.000
_cell.length_c   1.000
_cell.angle_alpha   90.00
_cell.angle_beta   90.00
_cell.angle_gamma   90.00
#
_symmetry.space_group_name_H-M   'P 1'
#
loop_
_entity.id
_entity.type
_entity.pdbx_description
1 polymer ?
#
loop_
_entity_poly.entity_id
_entity_poly.type
_entity_poly.pdbx_seq_one_letter_code
_entity_poly.pdbx_strand_id
1 'polypeptide(L)'
;MDNELDIAKRYGLFWALSSVAEDDGTPIADGTYIYQPERFSETFWVLFEKLQQLNDYCFLQLVTVDQHHSTLVDQRESYMADSGTGAEALDWLDDQIPRWEDNLTVVTQATSIVLLCSFVEWGLKRVVKDLYGAIARKPSGSRVSDIQFLLEHLESSGLSYVVDAQVLNTVHSFRGIRNAFAHGEWAAIEEQLSNVSLRDCFENVSQLFACLESASWDGPWRSDVLSSSKPPAP
;
A
#
# COMPACT_ATOMS: atom_id res chain seq x y z
N MET A 1 19.02 7.87 8.19
CA MET A 1 19.05 8.24 6.76
C MET A 1 19.62 7.14 5.90
N ASP A 2 20.84 6.62 6.15
CA ASP A 2 21.42 5.57 5.29
C ASP A 2 20.52 4.32 5.15
N ASN A 3 20.07 3.75 6.27
CA ASN A 3 19.13 2.61 6.27
C ASN A 3 17.80 2.91 5.56
N GLU A 4 17.31 4.15 5.67
CA GLU A 4 16.05 4.57 5.02
C GLU A 4 16.22 4.64 3.50
N LEU A 5 17.36 5.15 3.02
CA LEU A 5 17.68 5.23 1.60
C LEU A 5 17.92 3.85 0.98
N ASP A 6 18.54 2.92 1.73
CA ASP A 6 18.73 1.55 1.27
C ASP A 6 17.41 0.77 1.16
N ILE A 7 16.48 0.99 2.09
CA ILE A 7 15.12 0.45 1.97
C ILE A 7 14.38 1.09 0.80
N ALA A 8 14.48 2.41 0.61
CA ALA A 8 13.85 3.09 -0.50
C ALA A 8 14.37 2.57 -1.86
N LYS A 9 15.67 2.30 -1.98
CA LYS A 9 16.25 1.71 -3.19
C LYS A 9 15.79 0.27 -3.43
N ARG A 10 15.71 -0.55 -2.37
CA ARG A 10 15.35 -1.97 -2.48
C ARG A 10 13.86 -2.20 -2.75
N TYR A 11 12.99 -1.45 -2.07
CA TYR A 11 11.55 -1.71 -2.07
C TYR A 11 10.72 -0.59 -2.71
N GLY A 12 11.36 0.52 -3.09
CA GLY A 12 10.73 1.67 -3.74
C GLY A 12 9.86 2.53 -2.83
N LEU A 13 9.64 2.13 -1.56
CA LEU A 13 8.85 2.90 -0.59
C LEU A 13 9.70 3.98 0.07
N PHE A 14 9.10 5.14 0.31
CA PHE A 14 9.73 6.23 1.06
C PHE A 14 8.69 7.05 1.81
N TRP A 15 9.13 7.96 2.69
CA TRP A 15 8.24 8.88 3.42
C TRP A 15 7.32 9.63 2.45
N ALA A 16 6.01 9.52 2.66
CA ALA A 16 5.01 10.13 1.80
C ALA A 16 5.24 11.64 1.66
N LEU A 17 4.99 12.17 0.46
CA LEU A 17 5.16 13.59 0.11
C LEU A 17 6.60 14.11 0.26
N SER A 18 7.58 13.22 0.44
CA SER A 18 8.98 13.57 0.60
C SER A 18 9.80 13.04 -0.58
N SER A 19 10.89 13.72 -0.91
CA SER A 19 11.87 13.24 -1.87
C SER A 19 13.28 13.63 -1.45
N VAL A 20 14.26 12.85 -1.87
CA VAL A 20 15.68 13.10 -1.66
C VAL A 20 16.36 12.96 -3.02
N ALA A 21 17.18 13.95 -3.38
CA ALA A 21 17.96 13.98 -4.60
C ALA A 21 19.42 14.31 -4.30
N GLU A 22 20.32 13.93 -5.21
CA GLU A 22 21.71 14.38 -5.20
C GLU A 22 21.80 15.88 -5.57
N ASP A 23 22.98 16.47 -5.36
CA ASP A 23 23.24 17.88 -5.69
C ASP A 23 23.06 18.21 -7.19
N ASP A 24 23.15 17.21 -8.06
CA ASP A 24 22.91 17.33 -9.51
C ASP A 24 21.42 17.16 -9.91
N GLY A 25 20.54 16.89 -8.94
CA GLY A 25 19.11 16.68 -9.13
C GLY A 25 18.71 15.22 -9.41
N THR A 26 19.64 14.27 -9.39
CA THR A 26 19.34 12.85 -9.57
C THR A 26 18.50 12.34 -8.39
N PRO A 27 17.30 11.75 -8.61
CA PRO A 27 16.44 11.28 -7.52
C PRO A 27 17.06 10.05 -6.84
N ILE A 28 17.22 10.12 -5.52
CA ILE A 28 17.71 9.02 -4.67
C ILE A 28 16.53 8.23 -4.09
N ALA A 29 15.52 8.94 -3.59
CA ALA A 29 14.31 8.37 -3.02
C ALA A 29 13.13 9.32 -3.27
N ASP A 30 11.96 8.75 -3.53
CA ASP A 30 10.78 9.51 -3.92
C ASP A 30 9.52 8.88 -3.33
N GLY A 31 8.85 9.62 -2.45
CA GLY A 31 7.56 9.29 -1.84
C GLY A 31 6.38 10.10 -2.40
N THR A 32 6.56 10.74 -3.57
CA THR A 32 5.52 11.56 -4.23
C THR A 32 4.62 10.76 -5.19
N TYR A 33 4.82 9.44 -5.29
CA TYR A 33 3.98 8.52 -6.08
C TYR A 33 2.55 8.36 -5.52
N ILE A 34 2.30 8.77 -4.28
CA ILE A 34 0.95 8.83 -3.72
C ILE A 34 0.34 10.17 -4.12
N TYR A 35 -0.73 10.11 -4.89
CA TYR A 35 -1.45 11.26 -5.41
C TYR A 35 -1.96 12.14 -4.26
N GLN A 36 -1.95 13.45 -4.49
CA GLN A 36 -2.47 14.44 -3.57
C GLN A 36 -3.81 14.96 -4.12
N PRO A 37 -4.92 14.86 -3.36
CA PRO A 37 -6.23 15.31 -3.81
C PRO A 37 -6.23 16.76 -4.28
N GLU A 38 -6.77 17.00 -5.47
CA GLU A 38 -6.89 18.34 -6.03
C GLU A 38 -8.26 18.98 -5.75
N ARG A 39 -9.28 18.20 -5.39
CA ARG A 39 -10.66 18.67 -5.20
C ARG A 39 -11.04 18.72 -3.73
N PHE A 40 -11.93 19.64 -3.37
CA PHE A 40 -12.47 19.74 -2.01
C PHE A 40 -13.53 18.65 -1.74
N SER A 41 -13.12 17.38 -1.73
CA SER A 41 -13.93 16.26 -1.25
C SER A 41 -13.28 15.66 -0.01
N GLU A 42 -13.94 15.83 1.16
CA GLU A 42 -13.47 15.28 2.44
C GLU A 42 -13.18 13.78 2.33
N THR A 43 -13.97 13.03 1.55
CA THR A 43 -13.77 11.60 1.35
C THR A 43 -12.41 11.29 0.76
N PHE A 44 -11.99 11.98 -0.31
CA PHE A 44 -10.69 11.72 -0.94
C PHE A 44 -9.53 12.27 -0.13
N TRP A 45 -9.68 13.41 0.55
CA TRP A 45 -8.67 13.86 1.52
C TRP A 45 -8.40 12.80 2.60
N VAL A 46 -9.46 12.26 3.22
CA VAL A 46 -9.31 11.20 4.23
C VAL A 46 -8.73 9.92 3.64
N LEU A 47 -9.09 9.54 2.41
CA LEU A 47 -8.53 8.36 1.74
C LEU A 47 -7.02 8.52 1.55
N PHE A 48 -6.58 9.61 0.95
CA PHE A 48 -5.17 9.80 0.61
C PHE A 48 -4.31 10.06 1.86
N GLU A 49 -4.80 10.78 2.87
CA GLU A 49 -4.13 10.86 4.18
C GLU A 49 -3.92 9.47 4.80
N LYS A 50 -4.93 8.59 4.71
CA LYS A 50 -4.82 7.23 5.24
C LYS A 50 -3.90 6.34 4.40
N LEU A 51 -3.86 6.53 3.09
CA LEU A 51 -2.91 5.83 2.21
C LEU A 51 -1.47 6.25 2.51
N GLN A 52 -1.23 7.56 2.71
CA GLN A 52 0.08 8.10 3.11
C GLN A 52 0.51 7.54 4.48
N GLN A 53 -0.39 7.54 5.48
CA GLN A 53 -0.11 6.93 6.79
C GLN A 53 0.22 5.44 6.68
N LEU A 54 -0.49 4.69 5.84
CA LEU A 54 -0.24 3.27 5.63
C LEU A 54 1.12 3.04 4.94
N ASN A 55 1.47 3.88 3.97
CA ASN A 55 2.76 3.88 3.31
C ASN A 55 3.90 4.10 4.31
N ASP A 56 3.82 5.17 5.10
CA ASP A 56 4.81 5.53 6.10
C ASP A 56 4.98 4.44 7.15
N TYR A 57 3.87 3.82 7.56
CA TYR A 57 3.90 2.66 8.45
C TYR A 57 4.64 1.48 7.82
N CYS A 58 4.32 1.11 6.58
CA CYS A 58 4.97 -0.01 5.89
C CYS A 58 6.46 0.24 5.65
N PHE A 59 6.82 1.46 5.25
CA PHE A 59 8.21 1.88 5.10
C PHE A 59 8.97 1.78 6.43
N LEU A 60 8.40 2.30 7.51
CA LEU A 60 9.02 2.22 8.83
C LEU A 60 9.19 0.77 9.33
N GLN A 61 8.25 -0.13 9.03
CA GLN A 61 8.41 -1.55 9.36
C GLN A 61 9.60 -2.16 8.62
N LEU A 62 9.73 -1.92 7.31
CA LEU A 62 10.89 -2.38 6.53
C LEU A 62 12.20 -1.85 7.11
N VAL A 63 12.28 -0.55 7.41
CA VAL A 63 13.45 0.07 8.04
C VAL A 63 13.78 -0.56 9.39
N THR A 64 12.77 -0.83 10.22
CA THR A 64 12.97 -1.39 11.57
C THR A 64 13.47 -2.83 11.51
N VAL A 65 12.88 -3.65 10.65
CA VAL A 65 13.26 -5.06 10.47
C VAL A 65 14.67 -5.17 9.90
N ASP A 66 15.01 -4.34 8.92
CA ASP A 66 16.34 -4.29 8.33
C ASP A 66 17.41 -3.79 9.31
N GLN A 67 17.12 -2.76 10.11
CA GLN A 67 18.01 -2.31 11.17
C GLN A 67 18.31 -3.41 12.20
N HIS A 68 17.30 -4.18 12.58
CA HIS A 68 17.49 -5.31 13.48
C HIS A 68 18.34 -6.41 12.84
N HIS A 69 18.05 -6.76 11.58
CA HIS A 69 18.85 -7.70 10.81
C HIS A 69 20.33 -7.28 10.72
N SER A 70 20.61 -6.04 10.31
CA SER A 70 21.97 -5.49 10.23
C SER A 70 22.67 -5.51 11.59
N THR A 71 21.95 -5.22 12.68
CA THR A 71 22.52 -5.32 14.04
C THR A 71 22.95 -6.74 14.37
N LEU A 72 22.19 -7.77 13.97
CA LEU A 72 22.57 -9.17 14.18
C LEU A 72 23.80 -9.56 13.35
N VAL A 73 23.88 -9.08 12.10
CA VAL A 73 25.04 -9.30 11.23
C VAL A 73 26.29 -8.66 11.82
N ASP A 74 26.23 -7.40 12.25
CA ASP A 74 27.34 -6.68 12.87
C ASP A 74 27.81 -7.37 14.17
N GLN A 75 26.85 -7.84 14.99
CA GLN A 75 27.16 -8.60 16.21
C GLN A 75 27.91 -9.89 15.89
N ARG A 76 27.49 -10.61 14.85
CA ARG A 76 28.14 -11.84 14.41
C ARG A 76 29.57 -11.59 13.94
N GLU A 77 29.79 -10.56 13.13
CA GLU A 77 31.13 -10.21 12.66
C GLU A 77 32.06 -9.83 13.81
N SER A 78 31.57 -9.04 14.77
CA SER A 78 32.29 -8.68 15.98
C SER A 78 32.67 -9.92 16.81
N TYR A 79 31.74 -10.87 16.97
CA TYR A 79 31.95 -12.09 17.73
C TYR A 79 32.94 -13.05 17.07
N MET A 80 32.97 -13.10 15.74
CA MET A 80 34.00 -13.85 15.00
C MET A 80 35.40 -13.24 15.16
N ALA A 81 35.49 -11.91 15.35
CA ALA A 81 36.76 -11.22 15.57
C ALA A 81 37.27 -11.36 17.02
N ASP A 82 36.40 -11.65 17.98
CA ASP A 82 36.75 -11.86 19.39
C ASP A 82 36.94 -13.34 19.74
N SER A 83 38.21 -13.73 19.97
CA SER A 83 38.61 -15.08 20.40
C SER A 83 38.01 -15.55 21.74
N GLY A 84 37.40 -14.66 22.52
CA GLY A 84 36.75 -14.98 23.79
C GLY A 84 35.30 -15.42 23.68
N THR A 85 34.68 -15.31 22.50
CA THR A 85 33.25 -15.60 22.32
C THR A 85 32.97 -17.10 22.29
N GLY A 86 31.97 -17.54 23.06
CA GLY A 86 31.52 -18.93 23.08
C GLY A 86 30.77 -19.33 21.80
N ALA A 87 30.97 -20.57 21.35
CA ALA A 87 30.33 -21.12 20.15
C ALA A 87 28.79 -21.01 20.17
N GLU A 88 28.16 -21.16 21.35
CA GLU A 88 26.70 -21.04 21.51
C GLU A 88 26.15 -19.67 21.08
N ALA A 89 26.92 -18.59 21.25
CA ALA A 89 26.49 -17.25 20.85
C ALA A 89 26.53 -17.07 19.33
N LEU A 90 27.51 -17.68 18.66
CA LEU A 90 27.58 -17.71 17.20
C LEU A 90 26.47 -18.58 16.61
N ASP A 91 26.23 -19.76 17.18
CA ASP A 91 25.14 -20.65 16.76
C ASP A 91 23.77 -19.97 16.86
N TRP A 92 23.52 -19.22 17.95
CA TRP A 92 22.27 -18.45 18.08
C TRP A 92 22.13 -17.37 17.01
N LEU A 93 23.20 -16.64 16.68
CA LEU A 93 23.20 -15.63 15.62
C LEU A 93 22.98 -16.25 14.24
N ASP A 94 23.63 -17.38 13.96
CA ASP A 94 23.46 -18.15 12.73
C ASP A 94 22.01 -18.64 12.55
N ASP A 95 21.30 -18.91 13.65
CA ASP A 95 19.87 -19.24 13.64
C ASP A 95 18.95 -18.01 13.48
N GLN A 96 19.33 -16.85 14.02
CA GLN A 96 18.48 -15.65 14.00
C GLN A 96 18.57 -14.88 12.67
N ILE A 97 19.76 -14.70 12.12
CA ILE A 97 19.97 -13.85 10.94
C ILE A 97 19.07 -14.27 9.77
N PRO A 98 19.01 -15.57 9.36
CA PRO A 98 18.12 -15.99 8.26
C PRO A 98 16.63 -15.76 8.54
N ARG A 99 16.19 -15.82 9.80
CA ARG A 99 14.79 -15.54 10.17
C ARG A 99 14.44 -14.08 9.99
N TRP A 100 15.37 -13.19 10.30
CA TRP A 100 15.16 -11.75 10.12
C TRP A 100 15.29 -11.33 8.66
N GLU A 101 16.13 -12.02 7.87
CA GLU A 101 16.14 -11.90 6.42
C GLU A 101 14.80 -12.33 5.80
N ASP A 102 14.23 -13.46 6.24
CA ASP A 102 12.89 -13.92 5.82
C ASP A 102 11.78 -12.95 6.25
N ASN A 103 11.86 -12.42 7.48
CA ASN A 103 10.92 -11.38 7.93
C ASN A 103 10.94 -10.16 7.02
N LEU A 104 12.12 -9.76 6.54
CA LEU A 104 12.28 -8.60 5.66
C LEU A 104 11.77 -8.91 4.24
N THR A 105 12.16 -10.05 3.69
CA THR A 105 11.91 -10.41 2.29
C THR A 105 10.52 -10.99 2.04
N VAL A 106 9.88 -11.59 3.03
CA VAL A 106 8.57 -12.25 2.87
C VAL A 106 7.52 -11.61 3.78
N VAL A 107 7.71 -11.70 5.09
CA VAL A 107 6.65 -11.39 6.07
C VAL A 107 6.24 -9.91 6.00
N THR A 108 7.20 -9.00 5.97
CA THR A 108 6.94 -7.55 5.98
C THR A 108 6.27 -7.11 4.69
N GLN A 109 6.78 -7.57 3.54
CA GLN A 109 6.21 -7.25 2.23
C GLN A 109 4.79 -7.79 2.08
N ALA A 110 4.55 -9.06 2.44
CA ALA A 110 3.22 -9.65 2.39
C ALA A 110 2.25 -8.91 3.31
N THR A 111 2.70 -8.51 4.51
CA THR A 111 1.90 -7.73 5.45
C THR A 111 1.48 -6.39 4.84
N SER A 112 2.40 -5.67 4.17
CA SER A 112 2.07 -4.43 3.46
C SER A 112 0.97 -4.62 2.41
N ILE A 113 1.03 -5.70 1.63
CA ILE A 113 0.02 -6.02 0.60
C ILE A 113 -1.33 -6.40 1.24
N VAL A 114 -1.31 -7.15 2.35
CA VAL A 114 -2.54 -7.48 3.11
C VAL A 114 -3.22 -6.21 3.64
N LEU A 115 -2.44 -5.28 4.18
CA LEU A 115 -2.94 -3.99 4.65
C LEU A 115 -3.49 -3.16 3.48
N LEU A 116 -2.80 -3.11 2.34
CA LEU A 116 -3.30 -2.46 1.12
C LEU A 116 -4.60 -3.08 0.62
N CYS A 117 -4.72 -4.41 0.59
CA CYS A 117 -5.96 -5.10 0.20
C CYS A 117 -7.13 -4.67 1.10
N SER A 118 -6.89 -4.58 2.41
CA SER A 118 -7.89 -4.16 3.39
C SER A 118 -8.23 -2.68 3.24
N PHE A 119 -7.23 -1.84 2.96
CA PHE A 119 -7.38 -0.42 2.70
C PHE A 119 -8.22 -0.15 1.45
N VAL A 120 -7.98 -0.84 0.33
CA VAL A 120 -8.76 -0.67 -0.90
C VAL A 120 -10.23 -1.00 -0.65
N GLU A 121 -10.53 -2.10 0.03
CA GLU A 121 -11.91 -2.47 0.36
C GLU A 121 -12.59 -1.43 1.25
N TRP A 122 -11.89 -0.97 2.30
CA TRP A 122 -12.38 0.10 3.16
C TRP A 122 -12.62 1.40 2.39
N GLY A 123 -11.69 1.77 1.51
CA GLY A 123 -11.76 3.01 0.75
C GLY A 123 -12.91 3.01 -0.25
N LEU A 124 -13.10 1.92 -0.99
CA LEU A 124 -14.24 1.74 -1.89
C LEU A 124 -15.57 1.79 -1.14
N LYS A 125 -15.68 1.16 0.04
CA LYS A 125 -16.87 1.27 0.90
C LYS A 125 -17.16 2.71 1.30
N ARG A 126 -16.10 3.49 1.59
CA ARG A 126 -16.23 4.92 1.93
C ARG A 126 -16.75 5.72 0.73
N VAL A 127 -16.14 5.56 -0.45
CA VAL A 127 -16.58 6.22 -1.69
C VAL A 127 -18.04 5.90 -2.01
N VAL A 128 -18.41 4.61 -1.99
CA VAL A 128 -19.80 4.18 -2.25
C VAL A 128 -20.78 4.80 -1.25
N LYS A 129 -20.44 4.78 0.05
CA LYS A 129 -21.29 5.37 1.09
C LYS A 129 -21.48 6.86 0.90
N ASP A 130 -20.43 7.58 0.50
CA ASP A 130 -20.46 9.02 0.34
C ASP A 130 -21.24 9.45 -0.90
N LEU A 131 -21.09 8.73 -2.02
CA LEU A 131 -21.81 9.01 -3.26
C LEU A 131 -23.29 8.62 -3.22
N TYR A 132 -23.63 7.51 -2.55
CA TYR A 132 -24.98 6.91 -2.64
C TYR A 132 -25.69 6.76 -1.28
N GLY A 133 -25.10 7.28 -0.20
CA GLY A 133 -25.69 7.29 1.14
C GLY A 133 -25.64 5.96 1.91
N ALA A 134 -25.33 4.85 1.25
CA ALA A 134 -25.26 3.52 1.87
C ALA A 134 -24.19 2.63 1.22
N ILE A 135 -23.61 1.73 2.01
CA ILE A 135 -22.68 0.72 1.50
C ILE A 135 -23.50 -0.40 0.85
N ALA A 136 -23.21 -0.69 -0.43
CA ALA A 136 -23.82 -1.81 -1.14
C ALA A 136 -23.52 -3.14 -0.45
N ARG A 137 -24.53 -4.01 -0.36
CA ARG A 137 -24.38 -5.34 0.23
C ARG A 137 -24.18 -6.37 -0.87
N LYS A 138 -23.02 -7.04 -0.84
CA LYS A 138 -22.75 -8.16 -1.73
C LYS A 138 -23.76 -9.29 -1.48
N PRO A 139 -24.41 -9.83 -2.53
CA PRO A 139 -25.30 -10.97 -2.38
C PRO A 139 -24.59 -12.19 -1.77
N SER A 140 -25.27 -12.87 -0.85
CA SER A 140 -24.76 -14.12 -0.27
C SER A 140 -24.47 -15.15 -1.37
N GLY A 141 -23.29 -15.76 -1.33
CA GLY A 141 -22.87 -16.76 -2.32
C GLY A 141 -22.29 -16.19 -3.62
N SER A 142 -22.14 -14.87 -3.74
CA SER A 142 -21.41 -14.28 -4.88
C SER A 142 -19.96 -14.78 -4.93
N ARG A 143 -19.50 -15.15 -6.12
CA ARG A 143 -18.11 -15.56 -6.38
C ARG A 143 -17.17 -14.37 -6.56
N VAL A 144 -17.72 -13.17 -6.70
CA VAL A 144 -16.99 -11.92 -6.95
C VAL A 144 -16.34 -11.42 -5.66
N SER A 145 -15.13 -10.85 -5.76
CA SER A 145 -14.45 -10.22 -4.63
C SER A 145 -15.21 -8.99 -4.14
N ASP A 146 -15.02 -8.58 -2.88
CA ASP A 146 -15.66 -7.36 -2.37
C ASP A 146 -15.20 -6.10 -3.12
N ILE A 147 -13.92 -6.05 -3.49
CA ILE A 147 -13.35 -4.98 -4.33
C ILE A 147 -14.08 -4.92 -5.68
N GLN A 148 -14.13 -6.04 -6.41
CA GLN A 148 -14.78 -6.09 -7.73
C GLN A 148 -16.28 -5.77 -7.63
N PHE A 149 -16.96 -6.29 -6.61
CA PHE A 149 -18.37 -5.99 -6.38
C PHE A 149 -18.62 -4.50 -6.15
N LEU A 150 -17.76 -3.83 -5.37
CA LEU A 150 -17.90 -2.39 -5.11
C LEU A 150 -17.61 -1.56 -6.37
N LEU A 151 -16.62 -1.96 -7.17
CA LEU A 151 -16.31 -1.34 -8.47
C LEU A 151 -17.47 -1.47 -9.47
N GLU A 152 -18.04 -2.66 -9.61
CA GLU A 152 -19.24 -2.92 -10.43
C GLU A 152 -20.46 -2.14 -9.92
N HIS A 153 -20.59 -1.98 -8.59
CA HIS A 153 -21.65 -1.18 -7.99
C HIS A 153 -21.52 0.31 -8.33
N LEU A 154 -20.30 0.86 -8.31
CA LEU A 154 -20.04 2.24 -8.73
C LEU A 154 -20.45 2.46 -10.19
N GLU A 155 -20.04 1.57 -11.11
CA GLU A 155 -20.39 1.65 -12.53
C GLU A 155 -21.90 1.54 -12.77
N SER A 156 -22.54 0.50 -12.21
CA SER A 156 -23.99 0.27 -12.37
C SER A 156 -24.86 1.35 -11.72
N SER A 157 -24.32 2.09 -10.76
CA SER A 157 -24.96 3.27 -10.14
C SER A 157 -24.69 4.57 -10.92
N GLY A 158 -24.06 4.48 -12.09
CA GLY A 158 -23.89 5.59 -13.04
C GLY A 158 -22.59 6.37 -12.90
N LEU A 159 -21.63 5.93 -12.07
CA LEU A 159 -20.30 6.52 -12.05
C LEU A 159 -19.50 6.04 -13.27
N SER A 160 -19.27 6.92 -14.24
CA SER A 160 -18.45 6.60 -15.41
C SER A 160 -16.99 6.86 -15.10
N TYR A 161 -16.19 5.80 -14.95
CA TYR A 161 -14.75 5.89 -14.79
C TYR A 161 -14.04 4.91 -15.73
N VAL A 162 -12.78 5.19 -16.04
CA VAL A 162 -11.92 4.31 -16.84
C VAL A 162 -10.61 4.17 -16.09
N VAL A 163 -10.42 3.02 -15.44
CA VAL A 163 -9.16 2.67 -14.79
C VAL A 163 -8.36 1.77 -15.73
N ASP A 164 -7.06 1.96 -15.77
CA ASP A 164 -6.16 1.11 -16.54
C ASP A 164 -6.27 -0.36 -16.10
N ALA A 165 -6.29 -1.28 -17.06
CA ALA A 165 -6.45 -2.71 -16.77
C ALA A 165 -5.31 -3.28 -15.92
N GLN A 166 -4.08 -2.78 -16.09
CA GLN A 166 -2.93 -3.16 -15.27
C GLN A 166 -3.12 -2.73 -13.82
N VAL A 167 -3.65 -1.53 -13.57
CA VAL A 167 -3.97 -1.04 -12.22
C VAL A 167 -4.95 -1.98 -11.53
N LEU A 168 -6.05 -2.33 -12.21
CA LEU A 168 -7.05 -3.26 -11.66
C LEU A 168 -6.48 -4.66 -11.43
N ASN A 169 -5.68 -5.18 -12.38
CA ASN A 169 -5.05 -6.49 -12.24
C ASN A 169 -4.13 -6.55 -11.03
N THR A 170 -3.32 -5.51 -10.79
CA THR A 170 -2.47 -5.41 -9.60
C THR A 170 -3.31 -5.37 -8.32
N VAL A 171 -4.34 -4.52 -8.26
CA VAL A 171 -5.21 -4.42 -7.08
C VAL A 171 -5.94 -5.75 -6.79
N HIS A 172 -6.34 -6.48 -7.83
CA HIS A 172 -6.96 -7.79 -7.67
C HIS A 172 -5.98 -8.89 -7.24
N SER A 173 -4.70 -8.78 -7.61
CA SER A 173 -3.67 -9.76 -7.23
C SER A 173 -3.41 -9.79 -5.72
N PHE A 174 -3.62 -8.67 -5.02
CA PHE A 174 -3.44 -8.58 -3.56
C PHE A 174 -4.24 -9.64 -2.79
N ARG A 175 -5.38 -10.06 -3.34
CA ARG A 175 -6.20 -11.12 -2.74
C ARG A 175 -5.48 -12.47 -2.72
N GLY A 176 -4.69 -12.79 -3.75
CA GLY A 176 -3.90 -14.01 -3.81
C GLY A 176 -2.93 -14.09 -2.64
N ILE A 177 -2.13 -13.03 -2.47
CA ILE A 177 -1.16 -12.88 -1.38
C ILE A 177 -1.87 -12.91 -0.02
N ARG A 178 -2.97 -12.16 0.15
CA ARG A 178 -3.74 -12.14 1.40
C ARG A 178 -4.29 -13.50 1.77
N ASN A 179 -4.84 -14.24 0.80
CA ASN A 179 -5.38 -15.56 1.06
C ASN A 179 -4.27 -16.55 1.42
N ALA A 180 -3.16 -16.56 0.67
CA ALA A 180 -2.00 -17.39 0.96
C ALA A 180 -1.45 -17.08 2.38
N PHE A 181 -1.34 -15.81 2.74
CA PHE A 181 -0.94 -15.35 4.07
C PHE A 181 -1.88 -15.87 5.18
N ALA A 182 -3.19 -15.76 4.99
CA ALA A 182 -4.18 -16.25 5.95
C ALA A 182 -4.18 -17.78 6.12
N HIS A 183 -3.71 -18.52 5.11
CA HIS A 183 -3.63 -19.98 5.12
C HIS A 183 -2.22 -20.52 5.43
N GLY A 184 -1.21 -19.65 5.61
CA GLY A 184 0.16 -20.05 5.90
C GLY A 184 0.89 -20.67 4.72
N GLU A 185 0.51 -20.32 3.48
CA GLU A 185 1.10 -20.84 2.24
C GLU A 185 2.36 -20.03 1.85
N TRP A 186 3.41 -20.08 2.67
CA TRP A 186 4.60 -19.22 2.55
C TRP A 186 5.31 -19.31 1.19
N ALA A 187 5.49 -20.51 0.64
CA ALA A 187 6.11 -20.70 -0.66
C ALA A 187 5.32 -20.01 -1.81
N ALA A 188 3.99 -20.00 -1.73
CA ALA A 188 3.16 -19.30 -2.72
C ALA A 188 3.24 -17.78 -2.56
N ILE A 189 3.48 -17.28 -1.34
CA ILE A 189 3.70 -15.85 -1.08
C ILE A 189 5.03 -15.41 -1.68
N GLU A 190 6.11 -16.15 -1.43
CA GLU A 190 7.44 -15.88 -1.99
C GLU A 190 7.40 -15.78 -3.52
N GLU A 191 6.77 -16.76 -4.20
CA GLU A 191 6.62 -16.75 -5.65
C GLU A 191 5.86 -15.50 -6.14
N GLN A 192 4.77 -15.14 -5.47
CA GLN A 192 3.98 -13.96 -5.82
C GLN A 192 4.76 -12.65 -5.59
N LEU A 193 5.47 -12.53 -4.47
CA LEU A 193 6.26 -11.35 -4.13
C LEU A 193 7.42 -11.12 -5.11
N SER A 194 8.01 -12.18 -5.67
CA SER A 194 9.10 -12.06 -6.66
C SER A 194 8.72 -11.28 -7.93
N ASN A 195 7.43 -11.13 -8.20
CA ASN A 195 6.90 -10.46 -9.39
C ASN A 195 6.20 -9.13 -9.07
N VAL A 196 6.31 -8.63 -7.84
CA VAL A 196 5.55 -7.46 -7.36
C VAL A 196 6.48 -6.42 -6.75
N SER A 197 6.34 -5.17 -7.21
CA SER A 197 6.94 -4.00 -6.58
C SER A 197 5.99 -3.42 -5.54
N LEU A 198 6.46 -3.21 -4.30
CA LEU A 198 5.64 -2.57 -3.26
C LEU A 198 5.27 -1.13 -3.64
N ARG A 199 6.21 -0.37 -4.23
CA ARG A 199 5.92 0.97 -4.76
C ARG A 199 4.77 0.93 -5.76
N ASP A 200 4.84 0.02 -6.73
CA ASP A 200 3.81 -0.12 -7.75
C ASP A 200 2.46 -0.49 -7.12
N CYS A 201 2.45 -1.29 -6.05
CA CYS A 201 1.21 -1.59 -5.32
C CYS A 201 0.57 -0.32 -4.75
N PHE A 202 1.33 0.52 -4.05
CA PHE A 202 0.83 1.77 -3.49
C PHE A 202 0.42 2.76 -4.59
N GLU A 203 1.21 2.86 -5.65
CA GLU A 203 0.93 3.73 -6.79
C GLU A 203 -0.34 3.31 -7.54
N ASN A 204 -0.54 2.02 -7.81
CA ASN A 204 -1.76 1.52 -8.44
C ASN A 204 -3.01 1.77 -7.58
N VAL A 205 -2.91 1.62 -6.26
CA VAL A 205 -4.02 1.98 -5.34
C VAL A 205 -4.30 3.48 -5.37
N SER A 206 -3.25 4.30 -5.37
CA SER A 206 -3.33 5.74 -5.50
C SER A 206 -4.03 6.15 -6.81
N GLN A 207 -3.61 5.57 -7.94
CA GLN A 207 -4.20 5.82 -9.26
C GLN A 207 -5.67 5.39 -9.34
N LEU A 208 -6.03 4.24 -8.75
CA LEU A 208 -7.43 3.81 -8.65
C LEU A 208 -8.29 4.87 -7.97
N PHE A 209 -7.88 5.35 -6.80
CA PHE A 209 -8.66 6.36 -6.07
C PHE A 209 -8.63 7.74 -6.73
N ALA A 210 -7.54 8.12 -7.40
CA ALA A 210 -7.48 9.37 -8.16
C ALA A 210 -8.45 9.34 -9.37
N CYS A 211 -8.55 8.20 -10.06
CA CYS A 211 -9.53 8.00 -11.11
C CYS A 211 -10.98 8.13 -10.58
N LEU A 212 -11.26 7.52 -9.43
CA LEU A 212 -12.56 7.64 -8.78
C LEU A 212 -12.86 9.07 -8.31
N GLU A 213 -11.88 9.83 -7.83
CA GLU A 213 -12.06 11.25 -7.49
C GLU A 213 -12.47 12.05 -8.72
N SER A 214 -11.72 11.90 -9.81
CA SER A 214 -11.99 12.60 -11.07
C SER A 214 -13.40 12.25 -11.59
N ALA A 215 -13.76 10.98 -11.61
CA ALA A 215 -15.08 10.53 -12.06
C ALA A 215 -16.22 11.04 -11.14
N SER A 216 -15.98 11.05 -9.82
CA SER A 216 -16.96 11.53 -8.84
C SER A 216 -17.22 13.02 -9.00
N TRP A 217 -16.16 13.79 -9.29
CA TRP A 217 -16.24 15.21 -9.59
C TRP A 217 -17.01 15.47 -10.88
N ASP A 218 -16.75 14.75 -11.96
CA ASP A 218 -17.49 14.94 -13.22
C ASP A 218 -18.93 14.41 -13.18
N GLY A 219 -19.24 13.55 -12.21
CA GLY A 219 -20.54 12.90 -12.05
C GLY A 219 -21.37 13.44 -10.87
N PRO A 220 -21.72 12.61 -9.86
CA PRO A 220 -22.72 12.94 -8.84
C PRO A 220 -22.42 14.23 -8.06
N TRP A 221 -21.16 14.47 -7.68
CA TRP A 221 -20.82 15.60 -6.81
C TRP A 221 -20.94 16.96 -7.50
N ARG A 222 -20.63 17.07 -8.80
CA ARG A 222 -20.84 18.33 -9.52
C ARG A 222 -22.30 18.71 -9.60
N SER A 223 -23.20 17.73 -9.69
CA SER A 223 -24.65 17.98 -9.73
C SER A 223 -25.16 18.55 -8.40
N ASP A 224 -24.65 18.06 -7.28
CA ASP A 224 -25.02 18.52 -5.94
C ASP A 224 -24.44 19.91 -5.61
N VAL A 225 -23.19 20.18 -6.00
CA VAL A 225 -22.57 21.51 -5.83
C VAL A 225 -23.29 22.56 -6.69
N LEU A 226 -23.64 22.24 -7.94
CA LEU A 226 -24.37 23.16 -8.81
C LEU A 226 -25.83 23.39 -8.38
N SER A 227 -26.46 22.39 -7.74
CA SER A 227 -27.83 22.53 -7.23
C SER A 227 -27.91 23.35 -5.93
N SER A 228 -26.89 23.25 -5.07
CA SER A 228 -26.76 24.01 -3.82
C SER A 228 -26.27 25.45 -4.03
N SER A 229 -25.66 25.78 -5.17
CA SER A 229 -25.22 27.14 -5.51
C SER A 229 -26.29 28.03 -6.17
N LYS A 230 -27.56 27.60 -6.25
CA LYS A 230 -28.63 28.47 -6.76
C LYS A 230 -28.85 29.66 -5.80
N PRO A 231 -28.84 30.91 -6.28
CA PRO A 231 -29.17 32.06 -5.44
C PRO A 231 -30.61 31.92 -4.92
N PRO A 232 -30.93 32.41 -3.71
CA PRO A 232 -32.31 32.53 -3.28
C PRO A 232 -33.09 33.33 -4.32
N ALA A 233 -34.25 32.82 -4.71
CA ALA A 233 -35.15 33.46 -5.66
C ALA A 233 -35.54 34.88 -5.16
N PRO A 234 -35.70 35.85 -6.09
CA PRO A 234 -35.97 37.25 -5.76
C PRO A 234 -37.28 37.46 -4.99
#